data_AF-A0A0J1NB35-F1
#
_entry.id   AF-A0A0J1NB35-F1
#
_cell.length_a   1.000
_cell.length_b   1.000
_cell.length_c   1.000
_cell.angle_alpha   90.00
_cell.angle_beta   90.00
_cell.angle_gamma   90.00
#
_symmetry.space_group_name_H-M   'P 1'
#
loop_
_entity.id
_entity.type
_entity.pdbx_description
1 polymer ?
#
loop_
_entity_poly.entity_id
_entity_poly.type
_entity_poly.pdbx_seq_one_letter_code
_entity_poly.pdbx_strand_id
1 'polypeptide(L)'
;MATNNHPANDPVSLDRLHQIREHLQHDTQYSNGGNRAYILADMLKVVDEVLAGRNAKPVADVVAWHKEGEERTCDIRWRRHDVAPGPLYAVPPMPANSKL
;
A
#
# COMPACT_ATOMS: atom_id res chain seq x y z
N MET A 1 -36.62 1.73 -0.79
CA MET A 1 -35.24 1.43 -1.22
C MET A 1 -34.39 1.38 0.03
N ALA A 2 -33.74 0.26 0.34
CA ALA A 2 -32.87 0.17 1.51
C ALA A 2 -31.52 0.80 1.15
N THR A 3 -31.16 1.90 1.83
CA THR A 3 -29.80 2.44 1.77
C THR A 3 -28.90 1.47 2.53
N ASN A 4 -28.12 0.70 1.78
CA ASN A 4 -27.07 -0.13 2.32
C ASN A 4 -25.97 0.78 2.91
N ASN A 5 -26.11 1.14 4.18
CA ASN A 5 -25.10 1.87 4.97
C ASN A 5 -23.84 1.02 5.24
N HIS A 6 -23.54 0.05 4.38
CA HIS A 6 -22.37 -0.79 4.54
C HIS A 6 -21.13 0.07 4.23
N PRO A 7 -20.16 0.17 5.15
CA PRO A 7 -19.00 1.06 5.02
C PRO A 7 -17.98 0.60 3.94
N ALA A 8 -18.41 -0.17 2.93
CA ALA A 8 -17.56 -0.66 1.85
C ALA A 8 -17.63 0.20 0.58
N ASN A 9 -18.34 1.34 0.61
CA ASN A 9 -18.43 2.24 -0.54
C ASN A 9 -17.22 3.18 -0.65
N ASP A 10 -16.50 3.40 0.44
CA ASP A 10 -15.29 4.22 0.48
C ASP A 10 -14.02 3.36 0.63
N PRO A 11 -12.85 3.86 0.19
CA PRO A 11 -11.57 3.20 0.48
C PRO A 11 -11.43 2.91 1.98
N VAL A 12 -10.97 1.70 2.31
CA VAL A 12 -10.75 1.30 3.71
C VAL A 12 -9.79 2.29 4.37
N SER A 13 -10.18 2.90 5.50
CA SER A 13 -9.35 3.84 6.23
C SER A 13 -8.14 3.16 6.89
N LEU A 14 -7.12 3.93 7.28
CA LEU A 14 -5.93 3.39 7.95
C LEU A 14 -6.31 2.70 9.28
N ASP A 15 -7.16 3.33 10.09
CA ASP A 15 -7.64 2.75 11.35
C ASP A 15 -8.38 1.43 11.13
N ARG A 16 -9.18 1.36 10.06
CA ARG A 16 -9.91 0.13 9.72
C ARG A 16 -8.97 -0.97 9.23
N LEU A 17 -7.91 -0.63 8.50
CA LEU A 17 -6.86 -1.60 8.15
C LEU A 17 -6.16 -2.16 9.40
N HIS A 18 -5.88 -1.32 10.41
CA HIS A 18 -5.34 -1.79 11.69
C HIS A 18 -6.31 -2.75 12.41
N GLN A 19 -7.60 -2.40 12.47
CA GLN A 19 -8.62 -3.29 13.06
C GLN A 19 -8.72 -4.64 12.33
N ILE A 20 -8.71 -4.61 10.98
CA ILE A 20 -8.73 -5.83 10.16
C ILE A 20 -7.49 -6.69 10.45
N ARG A 21 -6.31 -6.07 10.52
CA ARG A 21 -5.05 -6.74 10.84
C ARG A 21 -5.11 -7.45 12.18
N GLU A 22 -5.58 -6.77 13.22
CA GLU A 22 -5.71 -7.33 14.57
C GLU A 22 -6.66 -8.54 14.59
N HIS A 23 -7.80 -8.43 13.89
CA HIS A 23 -8.76 -9.53 13.79
C HIS A 23 -8.17 -10.75 13.06
N LEU A 24 -7.52 -10.53 11.91
CA LEU A 24 -6.85 -11.60 11.15
C LEU A 24 -5.72 -12.23 11.95
N GLN A 25 -4.93 -11.44 12.68
CA GLN A 25 -3.85 -11.92 13.52
C GLN A 25 -4.37 -12.79 14.67
N HIS A 26 -5.47 -12.38 15.31
CA HIS A 26 -6.13 -13.17 16.35
C HIS A 26 -6.64 -14.51 15.79
N ASP A 27 -7.36 -14.49 14.67
CA ASP A 27 -7.89 -15.68 14.01
C ASP A 27 -6.80 -16.65 13.55
N THR A 28 -5.64 -16.13 13.15
CA THR A 28 -4.49 -16.94 12.73
C THR A 28 -3.84 -17.68 13.91
N GLN A 29 -3.85 -17.11 15.12
CA GLN A 29 -3.26 -17.74 16.31
C GLN A 29 -3.99 -19.03 16.72
N TYR A 30 -5.29 -19.12 16.46
CA TYR A 30 -6.12 -20.28 16.79
C TYR A 30 -6.34 -21.21 15.59
N SER A 31 -5.57 -21.04 14.53
CA SER A 31 -5.77 -21.76 13.29
C SER A 31 -5.20 -23.18 13.32
N ASN A 32 -5.91 -24.13 12.70
CA ASN A 32 -5.57 -25.56 12.72
C ASN A 32 -4.59 -25.99 11.61
N GLY A 33 -3.97 -25.04 10.90
CA GLY A 33 -3.07 -25.34 9.78
C GLY A 33 -3.74 -25.91 8.52
N GLY A 34 -5.08 -25.88 8.44
CA GLY A 34 -5.82 -26.24 7.22
C GLY A 34 -5.78 -25.16 6.14
N ASN A 35 -6.43 -25.40 5.00
CA ASN A 35 -6.45 -24.44 3.87
C ASN A 35 -6.91 -23.03 4.28
N ARG A 36 -7.90 -22.93 5.18
CA ARG A 36 -8.36 -21.64 5.74
C ARG A 36 -7.25 -20.91 6.52
N ALA A 37 -6.38 -21.64 7.21
CA ALA A 37 -5.26 -21.08 7.97
C ALA A 37 -4.29 -20.35 7.05
N TYR A 38 -3.91 -20.99 5.94
CA TYR A 38 -3.01 -20.42 4.95
C TYR A 38 -3.61 -19.18 4.29
N ILE A 39 -4.89 -19.24 3.89
CA ILE A 39 -5.59 -18.08 3.32
C ILE A 39 -5.62 -16.90 4.31
N LEU A 40 -5.89 -17.15 5.59
CA LEU A 40 -5.87 -16.09 6.61
C LEU A 40 -4.49 -15.48 6.80
N ALA A 41 -3.43 -16.29 6.77
CA ALA A 41 -2.05 -15.82 6.85
C ALA A 41 -1.67 -14.95 5.63
N ASP A 42 -2.08 -15.35 4.43
CA ASP A 42 -1.86 -14.56 3.22
C ASP A 42 -2.62 -13.23 3.27
N MET A 43 -3.87 -13.24 3.74
CA MET A 43 -4.66 -12.02 3.92
C MET A 43 -4.02 -11.08 4.95
N LEU A 44 -3.48 -11.62 6.05
CA LEU A 44 -2.74 -10.82 7.03
C LEU A 44 -1.52 -10.16 6.39
N LYS A 45 -0.77 -10.89 5.56
CA LYS A 45 0.38 -10.35 4.83
C LYS A 45 -0.01 -9.26 3.84
N VAL A 46 -1.11 -9.43 3.09
CA VAL A 46 -1.62 -8.39 2.19
C VAL A 46 -1.97 -7.11 2.96
N VAL A 47 -2.60 -7.23 4.14
CA VAL A 47 -2.90 -6.07 4.98
C VAL A 47 -1.62 -5.40 5.49
N ASP A 48 -0.61 -6.18 5.90
CA ASP A 48 0.71 -5.67 6.28
C ASP A 48 1.39 -4.88 5.14
N GLU A 49 1.36 -5.41 3.91
CA GLU A 49 1.92 -4.73 2.74
C GLU A 49 1.19 -3.43 2.41
N VAL A 50 -0.15 -3.42 2.51
CA VAL A 50 -0.95 -2.20 2.31
C VAL A 50 -0.66 -1.16 3.37
N LEU A 51 -0.55 -1.56 4.65
CA LEU A 51 -0.19 -0.66 5.74
C LEU A 51 1.22 -0.07 5.55
N ALA A 52 2.18 -0.90 5.16
CA ALA A 52 3.55 -0.45 4.86
C ALA A 52 3.57 0.55 3.69
N GLY A 53 2.81 0.29 2.63
CA GLY A 53 2.68 1.20 1.48
C GLY A 53 2.04 2.54 1.85
N ARG A 54 0.99 2.53 2.67
CA ARG A 54 0.29 3.77 3.08
C ARG A 54 1.05 4.60 4.11
N ASN A 55 1.90 3.97 4.93
CA ASN A 55 2.78 4.65 5.87
C ASN A 55 4.17 4.99 5.28
N ALA A 56 4.40 4.69 4.00
CA ALA A 56 5.68 4.96 3.35
C ALA A 56 5.96 6.46 3.30
N LYS A 57 7.17 6.85 3.72
CA LYS A 57 7.63 8.24 3.61
C LYS A 57 7.96 8.56 2.16
N PRO A 58 7.67 9.79 1.67
CA PRO A 58 8.07 10.20 0.33
C PRO A 58 9.59 10.08 0.12
N VAL A 59 9.99 9.49 -1.00
CA VAL A 59 11.41 9.28 -1.35
C VAL A 59 11.98 10.46 -2.14
N ALA A 60 11.14 11.16 -2.90
CA ALA A 60 11.49 12.36 -3.64
C ALA A 60 10.28 13.29 -3.77
N ASP A 61 10.55 14.57 -4.03
CA ASP A 61 9.55 15.57 -4.40
C ASP A 61 9.69 15.89 -5.89
N VAL A 62 8.56 15.96 -6.59
CA VAL A 62 8.50 16.57 -7.92
C VAL A 62 8.26 18.05 -7.73
N VAL A 63 9.23 18.87 -8.10
CA VAL A 63 9.13 20.33 -8.05
C VAL A 63 9.02 20.83 -9.47
N ALA A 64 7.89 21.43 -9.80
CA ALA A 64 7.68 22.06 -11.10
C ALA A 64 7.81 23.57 -10.96
N TRP A 65 8.56 24.20 -11.87
CA TRP A 65 8.42 25.64 -12.09
C TRP A 65 7.75 25.87 -13.44
N HIS A 66 6.99 26.96 -13.50
CA HIS A 66 6.32 27.38 -14.71
C HIS A 66 6.31 28.89 -14.77
N LYS A 67 6.71 29.42 -15.93
CA LYS A 67 6.55 30.81 -16.30
C LYS A 67 5.80 30.86 -17.62
N GLU A 68 4.85 31.78 -17.74
CA GLU A 68 4.03 31.91 -18.95
C GLU A 68 4.93 32.13 -20.19
N GLY A 69 4.77 31.29 -21.21
CA GLY A 69 5.59 31.29 -22.43
C GLY A 69 6.85 30.42 -22.38
N GLU A 70 7.14 29.74 -21.27
CA GLU A 70 8.25 28.78 -21.14
C GLU A 70 7.74 27.34 -21.01
N GLU A 71 8.53 26.37 -21.47
CA GLU A 71 8.24 24.95 -21.28
C GLU A 71 8.26 24.59 -19.79
N ARG A 72 7.25 23.83 -19.33
CA ARG A 72 7.22 23.34 -17.96
C ARG A 72 8.40 22.44 -17.70
N THR A 73 9.13 22.76 -16.66
CA THR A 73 10.36 22.09 -16.27
C THR A 73 10.15 21.53 -14.87
N CYS A 74 10.38 20.22 -14.77
CA CYS A 74 10.15 19.45 -13.57
C CYS A 74 11.50 18.92 -13.07
N ASP A 75 11.84 19.25 -11.84
CA ASP A 75 12.98 18.69 -11.12
C ASP A 75 12.50 17.63 -10.12
N ILE A 76 13.30 16.57 -9.95
CA ILE A 76 13.08 15.57 -8.90
C ILE A 76 14.10 15.83 -7.79
N ARG A 77 13.61 16.19 -6.59
CA ARG A 77 14.44 16.40 -5.41
C ARG A 77 14.40 15.16 -4.53
N TRP A 78 15.51 14.43 -4.47
CA TRP A 78 15.63 13.25 -3.61
C TRP A 78 15.63 13.63 -2.13
N ARG A 79 14.83 12.91 -1.33
CA ARG A 79 14.82 13.02 0.14
C ARG A 79 15.72 11.98 0.81
N ARG A 80 16.06 10.91 0.09
CA ARG A 80 17.01 9.89 0.53
C ARG A 80 17.99 9.55 -0.60
N HIS A 81 19.18 9.10 -0.23
CA HIS A 81 20.26 8.77 -1.17
C HIS A 81 20.54 7.25 -1.28
N ASP A 82 19.77 6.44 -0.56
CA ASP A 82 19.85 4.97 -0.53
C ASP A 82 18.94 4.32 -1.59
N VAL A 83 18.82 4.94 -2.76
CA VAL A 83 17.89 4.50 -3.82
C VAL A 83 18.69 4.05 -5.04
N ALA A 84 18.44 2.81 -5.48
CA ALA A 84 19.06 2.28 -6.69
C ALA A 84 18.53 3.00 -7.95
N PRO A 85 19.35 3.22 -8.98
CA PRO A 85 18.88 3.75 -10.26
C PRO A 85 17.81 2.85 -10.88
N GLY A 86 16.75 3.45 -11.42
CA GLY A 86 15.67 2.72 -12.08
C GLY A 86 14.44 3.59 -12.35
N PRO A 87 13.43 3.04 -13.06
CA PRO A 87 12.15 3.72 -13.28
C PRO A 87 11.41 3.97 -11.97
N LEU A 88 10.70 5.10 -11.90
CA LEU A 88 9.82 5.43 -10.78
C LEU A 88 8.43 4.87 -11.04
N TYR A 89 7.86 4.19 -10.04
CA TYR A 89 6.51 3.65 -10.11
C TYR A 89 5.62 4.34 -9.07
N ALA A 90 4.38 4.63 -9.45
CA ALA A 90 3.36 5.17 -8.54
C ALA A 90 2.88 4.14 -7.51
N VAL A 91 3.02 2.85 -7.82
CA VAL A 91 2.66 1.70 -6.97
C VAL A 91 3.82 0.71 -7.06
N PRO A 92 4.21 0.02 -5.96
CA PRO A 92 5.25 -1.00 -6.02
C PRO A 92 4.97 -2.02 -7.13
N PRO A 93 5.95 -2.32 -8.00
CA PRO A 93 5.78 -3.35 -9.01
C PRO A 93 5.62 -4.72 -8.33
N MET A 94 4.84 -5.61 -8.96
CA MET A 94 4.66 -6.97 -8.46
C MET A 94 6.02 -7.65 -8.28
N PRO A 95 6.28 -8.30 -7.12
CA PRO A 95 7.56 -8.97 -6.92
C PRO A 95 7.78 -10.02 -8.01
N ALA A 96 8.94 -9.96 -8.67
CA ALA A 96 9.26 -10.79 -9.84
C ALA A 96 9.31 -12.31 -9.54
N ASN A 97 9.26 -12.70 -8.27
CA ASN A 97 9.24 -14.09 -7.82
C ASN A 97 8.09 -14.32 -6.81
N SER A 98 6.85 -14.31 -7.30
CA SER A 98 5.77 -15.05 -6.64
C SER A 98 5.76 -16.46 -7.20
N LYS A 99 6.60 -17.35 -6.66
CA LYS A 99 6.32 -18.78 -6.82
C LYS A 99 5.09 -19.08 -5.96
N LEU A 100 3.93 -19.13 -6.63
CA LEU A 100 2.76 -19.87 -6.15
C LEU A 100 3.13 -21.35 -6.02
#